data_AF-A0AAW5EES9-F1
#
_entry.id   AF-A0AAW5EES9-F1
#
_cell.length_a   1.000
_cell.length_b   1.000
_cell.length_c   1.000
_cell.angle_alpha   90.00
_cell.angle_beta   90.00
_cell.angle_gamma   90.00
#
_symmetry.space_group_name_H-M   'P 1'
#
loop_
_entity.id
_entity.type
_entity.pdbx_description
1 polymer ?
#
loop_
_entity_poly.entity_id
_entity_poly.type
_entity_poly.pdbx_seq_one_letter_code
_entity_poly.pdbx_strand_id
1 'polypeptide(L)'
;MSNLKEIKRKIKSVHNTQKTTNAMKLVSTAKLKKTEEAAKRSRVYAQKIDEILSEISFQVNKIVHNEEDSRFVLFHKKNQIKNVDLIFITADKGLCGGFNIKTLKAVSELLKEYEEKNINV
;
A
#
# COMPACT_ATOMS: atom_id res chain seq x y z
N MET A 1 -4.72 -11.91 52.58
CA MET A 1 -4.80 -10.52 52.05
C MET A 1 -4.11 -10.40 50.69
N SER A 2 -4.54 -11.16 49.66
CA SER A 2 -3.88 -11.16 48.34
C SER A 2 -4.59 -10.29 47.29
N ASN A 3 -5.88 -10.00 47.49
CA ASN A 3 -6.73 -9.37 46.47
C ASN A 3 -6.43 -7.87 46.24
N LEU A 4 -6.33 -7.06 47.31
CA LEU A 4 -6.14 -5.60 47.18
C LEU A 4 -4.77 -5.23 46.57
N LYS A 5 -3.71 -5.97 46.92
CA LYS A 5 -2.35 -5.76 46.39
C LYS A 5 -2.29 -6.07 44.90
N GLU A 6 -2.97 -7.12 44.45
CA GLU A 6 -3.07 -7.47 43.04
C GLU A 6 -3.87 -6.45 42.23
N ILE A 7 -4.99 -5.96 42.77
CA ILE A 7 -5.77 -4.90 42.13
C ILE A 7 -4.91 -3.64 41.95
N LYS A 8 -4.20 -3.19 43.00
CA LYS A 8 -3.28 -2.04 42.90
C LYS A 8 -2.19 -2.25 41.86
N ARG A 9 -1.64 -3.47 41.75
CA ARG A 9 -0.66 -3.83 40.71
C ARG A 9 -1.26 -3.74 39.30
N LYS A 10 -2.47 -4.27 39.08
CA LYS A 10 -3.17 -4.19 37.78
C LYS A 10 -3.45 -2.74 37.38
N ILE A 11 -3.92 -1.91 38.30
CA ILE A 11 -4.15 -0.47 38.05
C ILE A 11 -2.87 0.21 37.59
N LYS A 12 -1.75 -0.01 38.30
CA LYS A 12 -0.45 0.56 37.93
C LYS A 12 0.02 0.07 36.55
N SER A 13 -0.17 -1.21 36.25
CA SER A 13 0.17 -1.80 34.95
C SER A 13 -0.62 -1.15 33.80
N VAL A 14 -1.95 -1.08 33.92
CA VAL A 14 -2.82 -0.47 32.90
C VAL A 14 -2.50 1.01 32.71
N HIS A 15 -2.25 1.75 33.80
CA HIS A 15 -1.88 3.17 33.72
C HIS A 15 -0.52 3.38 33.00
N ASN A 16 0.45 2.49 33.22
CA ASN A 16 1.71 2.53 32.49
C ASN A 16 1.51 2.23 30.99
N THR A 17 0.74 1.18 30.66
CA THR A 17 0.40 0.86 29.26
C THR A 17 -0.31 2.03 28.58
N GLN A 18 -1.23 2.71 29.27
CA GLN A 18 -1.93 3.90 28.76
C GLN A 18 -0.96 5.04 28.43
N LYS A 19 0.05 5.28 29.27
CA LYS A 19 1.07 6.31 28.99
C LYS A 19 1.87 5.96 27.74
N THR A 20 2.30 4.70 27.62
CA THR A 20 3.06 4.23 26.46
C THR A 20 2.24 4.34 25.17
N THR A 21 0.99 3.91 25.16
CA THR A 21 0.13 3.99 23.97
C THR A 21 -0.21 5.43 23.60
N ASN A 22 -0.38 6.33 24.59
CA ASN A 22 -0.55 7.77 24.33
C ASN A 22 0.70 8.39 23.69
N ALA A 23 1.90 8.05 24.17
CA ALA A 23 3.13 8.51 23.56
C ALA A 23 3.28 7.97 22.12
N MET A 24 2.99 6.68 21.91
CA MET A 24 2.99 6.08 20.58
C MET A 24 2.00 6.75 19.63
N LYS A 25 0.80 7.11 20.11
CA LYS A 25 -0.19 7.85 19.33
C LYS A 25 0.38 9.18 18.84
N LEU A 26 0.98 9.98 19.72
CA LEU A 26 1.56 11.27 19.36
C LEU A 26 2.71 11.13 18.34
N VAL A 27 3.59 10.16 18.55
CA VAL A 27 4.71 9.88 17.63
C VAL A 27 4.20 9.44 16.25
N SER A 28 3.23 8.52 16.22
CA SER A 28 2.63 8.04 14.97
C SER A 28 1.89 9.15 14.22
N THR A 29 1.16 10.01 14.93
CA THR A 29 0.51 11.18 14.32
C THR A 29 1.52 12.14 13.71
N ALA A 30 2.62 12.42 14.41
CA ALA A 30 3.68 13.29 13.87
C ALA A 30 4.34 12.69 12.62
N LYS A 31 4.60 11.37 12.62
CA LYS A 31 5.12 10.66 11.44
C LYS A 31 4.14 10.70 10.27
N LEU A 32 2.85 10.43 10.51
CA LEU A 32 1.81 10.48 9.49
C LEU A 32 1.75 11.86 8.83
N LYS A 33 1.73 12.92 9.64
CA LYS A 33 1.70 14.30 9.13
C LYS A 33 2.92 14.61 8.25
N LYS A 34 4.12 14.22 8.68
CA LYS A 34 5.35 14.38 7.89
C LYS A 34 5.27 13.66 6.55
N THR A 35 4.78 12.41 6.54
CA THR A 35 4.62 11.63 5.31
C THR A 35 3.54 12.21 4.40
N GLU A 36 2.43 12.68 4.95
CA GLU A 36 1.34 13.31 4.20
C GLU A 36 1.81 14.60 3.50
N GLU A 37 2.58 15.44 4.20
CA GLU A 37 3.18 16.63 3.62
C GLU A 37 4.18 16.29 2.50
N ALA A 38 4.98 15.24 2.66
CA ALA A 38 5.87 14.76 1.60
C ALA A 38 5.08 14.29 0.37
N ALA A 39 4.02 13.50 0.56
CA ALA A 39 3.16 13.03 -0.52
C ALA A 39 2.47 14.20 -1.24
N LYS A 40 2.01 15.23 -0.51
CA LYS A 40 1.43 16.45 -1.08
C LYS A 40 2.43 17.21 -1.95
N ARG A 41 3.69 17.34 -1.52
CA ARG A 41 4.74 17.98 -2.34
C ARG A 41 5.03 17.21 -3.62
N SER A 42 5.07 15.87 -3.55
CA SER A 42 5.30 15.02 -4.73
C SER A 42 4.14 15.02 -5.73
N ARG A 43 2.95 15.48 -5.36
CA ARG A 43 1.76 15.43 -6.21
C ARG A 43 1.92 16.19 -7.52
N VAL A 44 2.49 17.39 -7.49
CA VAL A 44 2.68 18.21 -8.70
C VAL A 44 3.61 17.52 -9.68
N TYR A 45 4.69 16.91 -9.17
CA TYR A 45 5.62 16.14 -10.00
C TYR A 45 4.95 14.92 -10.63
N ALA A 46 4.18 14.16 -9.85
CA ALA A 46 3.43 13.02 -10.36
C ALA A 46 2.44 13.42 -11.46
N GLN A 47 1.73 14.55 -11.29
CA GLN A 47 0.81 15.08 -12.31
C GLN A 47 1.53 15.45 -13.60
N LYS A 48 2.72 16.07 -13.51
CA LYS A 48 3.49 16.43 -14.71
C LYS A 48 4.07 15.22 -15.44
N ILE A 49 4.47 14.18 -14.72
CA ILE A 49 4.84 12.90 -15.34
C ILE A 49 3.63 12.31 -16.08
N ASP A 50 2.46 12.31 -15.43
CA ASP A 50 1.25 11.73 -16.00
C ASP A 50 0.79 12.46 -17.27
N GLU A 51 0.86 13.81 -17.29
CA GLU A 51 0.63 14.62 -18.50
C GLU A 51 1.55 14.21 -19.65
N ILE A 52 2.87 14.12 -19.40
CA ILE A 52 3.86 13.78 -20.42
C ILE A 52 3.66 12.34 -20.93
N LEU A 53 3.46 11.37 -20.02
CA LEU A 53 3.26 9.97 -20.40
C LEU A 53 1.95 9.78 -21.19
N SER A 54 0.91 10.54 -20.85
CA SER A 54 -0.35 10.55 -21.59
C SER A 54 -0.19 11.11 -23.00
N GLU A 55 0.56 12.21 -23.16
CA GLU A 55 0.85 12.77 -24.47
C GLU A 55 1.68 11.81 -25.33
N ILE A 56 2.71 11.19 -24.75
CA ILE A 56 3.51 10.16 -25.44
C ILE A 56 2.62 8.98 -25.86
N SER A 57 1.80 8.46 -24.95
CA SER A 57 0.88 7.35 -25.24
C SER A 57 -0.07 7.70 -26.39
N PHE A 58 -0.59 8.93 -26.43
CA PHE A 58 -1.45 9.40 -27.51
C PHE A 58 -0.73 9.44 -28.87
N GLN A 59 0.52 9.92 -28.91
CA GLN A 59 1.30 9.96 -30.15
C GLN A 59 1.69 8.54 -30.62
N VAL A 60 2.07 7.66 -29.70
CA VAL A 60 2.38 6.25 -30.00
C VAL A 60 1.19 5.56 -30.65
N ASN A 61 -0.02 5.72 -30.09
CA ASN A 61 -1.24 5.13 -30.65
C ASN A 61 -1.60 5.64 -32.05
N LYS A 62 -1.11 6.82 -32.47
CA LYS A 62 -1.32 7.34 -33.83
C LYS A 62 -0.36 6.74 -34.86
N ILE A 63 0.86 6.39 -34.44
CA ILE A 63 1.95 5.97 -35.33
C ILE A 63 2.01 4.44 -35.43
N VAL A 64 1.65 3.74 -34.36
CA VAL A 64 1.70 2.28 -34.30
C VAL A 64 0.37 1.70 -34.78
N HIS A 65 0.37 1.19 -36.01
CA HIS A 65 -0.77 0.47 -36.59
C HIS A 65 -0.76 -1.03 -36.31
N ASN A 66 0.30 -1.53 -35.65
CA ASN A 66 0.49 -2.95 -35.38
C ASN A 66 0.91 -3.17 -33.92
N GLU A 67 0.09 -3.87 -33.14
CA GLU A 67 0.24 -4.03 -31.68
C GLU A 67 1.52 -4.78 -31.25
N GLU A 68 2.27 -5.32 -32.22
CA GLU A 68 3.49 -6.10 -32.01
C GLU A 68 4.80 -5.31 -32.18
N ASP A 69 4.74 -3.98 -32.37
CA ASP A 69 5.96 -3.16 -32.42
C ASP A 69 6.64 -3.12 -31.04
N SER A 70 7.67 -3.97 -30.90
CA SER A 70 8.45 -4.16 -29.67
C SER A 70 8.98 -2.87 -29.03
N ARG A 71 9.10 -1.78 -29.79
CA ARG A 71 9.57 -0.47 -29.31
C ARG A 71 8.59 0.20 -28.36
N PHE A 72 7.30 -0.14 -28.42
CA PHE A 72 6.24 0.55 -27.66
C PHE A 72 5.40 -0.38 -26.78
N VAL A 73 5.89 -1.59 -26.49
CA VAL A 73 5.16 -2.64 -25.75
C VAL A 73 4.57 -2.19 -24.40
N LEU A 74 5.16 -1.19 -23.74
CA LEU A 74 4.66 -0.63 -22.47
C LEU A 74 3.40 0.22 -22.62
N PHE A 75 3.13 0.73 -23.82
CA PHE A 75 1.96 1.56 -24.12
C PHE A 75 0.81 0.78 -24.76
N HIS A 76 1.01 -0.51 -25.07
CA HIS A 76 -0.01 -1.37 -25.64
C HIS A 76 -0.69 -2.24 -24.58
N LYS A 77 -1.99 -2.43 -24.72
CA LYS A 77 -2.74 -3.37 -23.89
C LYS A 77 -2.40 -4.79 -24.34
N LYS A 78 -1.96 -5.64 -23.41
CA LYS A 78 -1.76 -7.07 -23.72
C LYS A 78 -3.11 -7.76 -23.90
N ASN A 79 -3.30 -8.44 -25.03
CA ASN A 79 -4.51 -9.19 -25.34
C ASN A 79 -4.65 -10.47 -24.49
N GLN A 80 -3.52 -11.07 -24.06
CA GLN A 80 -3.50 -12.21 -23.15
C GLN A 80 -2.43 -12.02 -22.08
N ILE A 81 -2.85 -12.03 -20.82
CA ILE A 81 -1.96 -11.96 -19.65
C ILE A 81 -1.72 -13.39 -19.19
N LYS A 82 -0.48 -13.87 -19.26
CA LYS A 82 -0.10 -15.21 -18.80
C LYS A 82 0.58 -15.20 -17.43
N ASN A 83 1.36 -14.15 -17.16
CA ASN A 83 2.13 -13.99 -15.94
C ASN A 83 1.90 -12.58 -15.38
N VAL A 84 1.77 -12.44 -14.07
CA VAL A 84 1.63 -11.17 -13.34
C VAL A 84 2.50 -11.20 -12.10
N ASP A 85 3.33 -10.19 -11.87
CA ASP A 85 4.02 -10.04 -10.61
C ASP A 85 3.18 -9.21 -9.63
N LEU A 86 2.99 -9.70 -8.40
CA LEU A 86 2.30 -8.96 -7.34
C LEU A 86 3.28 -8.29 -6.38
N ILE A 87 3.15 -6.97 -6.24
CA ILE A 87 3.84 -6.18 -5.23
C ILE A 87 2.81 -5.64 -4.25
N PHE A 88 2.93 -6.00 -2.98
CA PHE A 88 2.09 -5.47 -1.91
C PHE A 88 2.95 -4.92 -0.77
N ILE A 89 2.44 -3.89 -0.09
CA ILE A 89 3.19 -3.14 0.91
C ILE A 89 2.51 -3.31 2.26
N THR A 90 3.27 -3.75 3.27
CA THR A 90 2.78 -3.93 4.64
C THR A 90 3.57 -3.06 5.62
N ALA A 91 3.10 -2.96 6.86
CA ALA A 91 3.83 -2.29 7.92
C ALA A 91 4.81 -3.27 8.58
N ASP A 92 6.06 -2.82 8.78
CA ASP A 92 7.11 -3.61 9.43
C ASP A 92 6.83 -3.92 10.91
N LYS A 93 6.08 -3.03 11.58
CA LYS A 93 5.81 -3.11 13.03
C LYS A 93 4.37 -3.52 13.30
N GLY A 94 4.18 -4.20 14.43
CA GLY A 94 2.86 -4.52 14.98
C GLY A 94 2.13 -3.29 15.54
N LEU A 95 1.01 -3.53 16.23
CA LEU A 95 0.11 -2.47 16.76
C LEU A 95 -0.44 -1.54 15.66
N CYS A 96 -0.49 -2.02 14.41
CA CYS A 96 -1.02 -1.32 13.24
C CYS A 96 -2.54 -1.54 13.04
N GLY A 97 -3.24 -2.02 14.07
CA GLY A 97 -4.64 -2.40 13.99
C GLY A 97 -4.87 -3.46 12.92
N GLY A 98 -5.82 -3.20 12.01
CA GLY A 98 -6.15 -4.11 10.92
C GLY A 98 -5.37 -3.89 9.62
N PHE A 99 -4.36 -3.01 9.57
CA PHE A 99 -3.70 -2.61 8.32
C PHE A 99 -3.11 -3.79 7.53
N ASN A 100 -2.25 -4.60 8.17
CA ASN A 100 -1.62 -5.75 7.52
C ASN A 100 -2.66 -6.82 7.13
N ILE A 101 -3.64 -7.09 7.99
CA ILE A 101 -4.69 -8.08 7.72
C ILE A 101 -5.52 -7.68 6.50
N LYS A 102 -5.89 -6.40 6.36
CA LYS A 102 -6.63 -5.92 5.19
C LYS A 102 -5.84 -6.08 3.91
N THR A 103 -4.55 -5.72 3.94
CA THR A 103 -3.65 -5.83 2.78
C THR A 103 -3.50 -7.29 2.35
N LEU A 104 -3.24 -8.20 3.29
CA LEU A 104 -3.07 -9.63 3.00
C LEU A 104 -4.35 -10.29 2.49
N LYS A 105 -5.52 -9.88 3.00
CA LYS A 105 -6.81 -10.37 2.49
C LYS A 105 -7.04 -9.95 1.05
N ALA A 106 -6.81 -8.68 0.72
CA ALA A 106 -6.96 -8.18 -0.64
C ALA A 106 -6.01 -8.90 -1.63
N VAL A 107 -4.76 -9.16 -1.22
CA VAL A 107 -3.81 -9.92 -2.03
C VAL A 107 -4.25 -11.37 -2.19
N SER A 108 -4.75 -12.01 -1.13
CA SER A 108 -5.25 -13.38 -1.20
C SER A 108 -6.49 -13.52 -2.10
N GLU A 109 -7.37 -12.52 -2.11
CA GLU A 109 -8.52 -12.47 -3.02
C GLU A 109 -8.06 -12.31 -4.47
N LEU A 110 -7.11 -11.41 -4.72
CA LEU A 110 -6.55 -11.18 -6.05
C LEU A 110 -5.81 -12.41 -6.61
N LEU A 111 -5.07 -13.13 -5.75
CA LEU A 111 -4.41 -14.39 -6.13
C LEU A 111 -5.40 -15.43 -6.61
N LYS A 112 -6.52 -15.60 -5.88
CA LYS A 112 -7.60 -16.52 -6.29
C LYS A 112 -8.22 -16.12 -7.62
N GLU A 113 -8.48 -14.82 -7.81
CA GLU A 113 -9.04 -14.31 -9.07
C GLU A 113 -8.13 -14.62 -10.26
N TYR A 114 -6.81 -14.48 -10.10
CA TYR A 114 -5.85 -14.81 -11.14
C TYR A 114 -5.69 -16.32 -11.37
N GLU A 115 -5.74 -17.13 -10.31
CA GLU A 115 -5.77 -18.59 -10.41
C GLU A 115 -7.01 -19.08 -11.19
N GLU A 116 -8.20 -18.54 -10.91
CA GLU A 116 -9.44 -18.84 -11.66
C GLU A 116 -9.34 -18.47 -13.14
N LYS A 117 -8.55 -17.44 -13.47
CA LYS A 117 -8.29 -17.00 -14.84
C LYS A 117 -7.13 -17.76 -15.50
N ASN A 118 -6.54 -18.76 -14.83
CA ASN A 118 -5.35 -19.49 -15.28
C ASN A 118 -4.16 -18.56 -15.59
N ILE A 119 -4.00 -17.50 -14.81
CA ILE A 119 -2.87 -16.56 -14.88
C ILE A 119 -1.87 -16.95 -13.80
N ASN A 120 -0.61 -17.14 -14.20
CA ASN A 120 0.47 -17.39 -13.23
C ASN A 120 0.80 -16.09 -12.50
N VAL A 121 0.94 -16.19 -11.18
CA VAL A 121 1.29 -15.07 -10.30
C VAL A 121 2.57 -15.37 -9.55
#